data_AF-A0A976XII9-F1
#
_entry.id   AF-A0A976XII9-F1
#
_cell.length_a   1.000
_cell.length_b   1.000
_cell.length_c   1.000
_cell.angle_alpha   90.00
_cell.angle_beta   90.00
_cell.angle_gamma   90.00
#
_symmetry.space_group_name_H-M   'P 1'
#
loop_
_entity.id
_entity.type
_entity.pdbx_description
1 polymer ?
#
loop_
_entity_poly.entity_id
_entity_poly.type
_entity_poly.pdbx_seq_one_letter_code
_entity_poly.pdbx_strand_id
1 'polypeptide(L)'
;MGGSYSDLNVYLRSKKEEDSGTGYKVTSTKKNFEECCNFVVFTHKIIINDGNNPLSYNVLLYDGYYNFKGNYFFGYYYPSNDKEVIEEVRSYYSVLAPNVPLVISFVTKGGQNYNCLPGDLKNARWNYASHITEYSSLGQDLTKEVLDEEFKKLLLNRKIKFTIENEKEEIGAVQQKIKNKNFRFIFIPIGKESVLGIDCLFSLDVDNKVPKLHEDAESNKNKIDPYFLTSVKGQFYDGIFVYFDSDEQIHKPEKKEYKGKVLLLEFIDYRNNNICLRRKDAEGCWWSQEKVPYNNDKELLEQLMNIKKESDKAQVVTVILDKMEKYKGVQTFRNDPKQPFNKYTFTFDKPNKPVFLFKTKKLEVGPFTQVETKPQSIEVYYLKAGGKEDSQPFLIVFEPNGRAPNTKKAYHFKDTYKFEDWKEFKFDFQKDESVKTEPEPEPEPEKKLIEKLYEKVGKIETNGSCIPELSLLRWYAHEILIDPEISKPPAPPTKEPERPKEEKPKDQPKPLSIPLIVGGSVGGVVFVVSSAVGYGIYWYNTTIKLLT
;
A
#
# COMPACT_ATOMS: atom_id res chain seq x y z
N MET A 1 -30.43 22.75 -62.46
CA MET A 1 -30.78 23.37 -61.16
C MET A 1 -30.14 22.52 -60.09
N GLY A 2 -28.98 22.94 -59.58
CA GLY A 2 -28.15 22.15 -58.68
C GLY A 2 -28.86 21.93 -57.36
N GLY A 3 -29.00 20.67 -56.95
CA GLY A 3 -29.47 20.35 -55.61
C GLY A 3 -28.49 20.95 -54.61
N SER A 4 -29.00 21.82 -53.73
CA SER A 4 -28.20 22.36 -52.64
C SER A 4 -27.78 21.19 -51.74
N TYR A 5 -26.47 21.07 -51.49
CA TYR A 5 -25.99 20.18 -50.45
C TYR A 5 -26.48 20.66 -49.08
N SER A 6 -26.82 19.73 -48.21
CA SER A 6 -27.24 19.99 -46.83
C SER A 6 -26.10 19.62 -45.88
N ASP A 7 -25.95 20.39 -44.81
CA ASP A 7 -24.91 20.15 -43.82
C ASP A 7 -25.45 19.35 -42.63
N LEU A 8 -24.85 18.19 -42.40
CA LEU A 8 -25.08 17.32 -41.25
C LEU A 8 -24.03 17.60 -40.18
N ASN A 9 -24.47 17.98 -38.98
CA ASN A 9 -23.57 18.29 -37.87
C ASN A 9 -23.38 17.09 -36.94
N VAL A 10 -22.13 16.75 -36.65
CA VAL A 10 -21.73 15.76 -35.64
C VAL A 10 -20.93 16.45 -34.55
N TYR A 11 -21.41 16.35 -33.31
CA TYR A 11 -20.71 16.84 -32.12
C TYR A 11 -19.96 15.71 -31.45
N LEU A 12 -18.63 15.73 -31.52
CA LEU A 12 -17.77 14.58 -31.15
C LEU A 12 -17.92 14.12 -29.69
N ARG A 13 -18.40 14.98 -28.79
CA ARG A 13 -18.64 14.66 -27.38
C ARG A 13 -20.12 14.61 -27.02
N SER A 14 -21.01 14.51 -28.01
CA SER A 14 -22.45 14.45 -27.76
C SER A 14 -22.81 13.24 -26.90
N LYS A 15 -23.57 13.49 -25.83
CA LYS A 15 -24.22 12.46 -25.01
C LYS A 15 -25.73 12.41 -25.24
N LYS A 16 -26.25 13.22 -26.15
CA LYS A 16 -27.67 13.18 -26.53
C LYS A 16 -27.88 11.93 -27.37
N GLU A 17 -28.75 11.04 -26.91
CA GLU A 17 -28.99 9.75 -27.56
C GLU A 17 -29.42 9.91 -29.01
N GLU A 18 -30.17 10.98 -29.32
CA GLU A 18 -30.68 11.26 -30.65
C GLU A 18 -30.67 12.75 -30.95
N ASP A 19 -30.14 13.12 -32.11
CA ASP A 19 -30.28 14.46 -32.66
C ASP A 19 -30.84 14.40 -34.08
N SER A 20 -31.79 15.26 -34.41
CA SER A 20 -32.43 15.30 -35.72
C SER A 20 -32.19 16.64 -36.39
N GLY A 21 -31.80 16.57 -37.66
CA GLY A 21 -31.70 17.72 -38.54
C GLY A 21 -32.70 17.61 -39.70
N THR A 22 -32.62 18.54 -40.63
CA THR A 22 -33.47 18.51 -41.83
C THR A 22 -33.05 17.34 -42.73
N GLY A 23 -33.82 16.25 -42.65
CA GLY A 23 -33.67 15.06 -43.48
C GLY A 23 -32.64 14.02 -43.01
N TYR A 24 -32.13 14.15 -41.77
CA TYR A 24 -31.26 13.15 -41.16
C TYR A 24 -31.46 13.03 -39.64
N LYS A 25 -30.98 11.93 -39.08
CA LYS A 25 -30.93 11.60 -37.66
C LYS A 25 -29.54 11.10 -37.28
N VAL A 26 -29.01 11.57 -36.15
CA VAL A 26 -27.75 11.13 -35.56
C VAL A 26 -28.01 10.51 -34.20
N THR A 27 -27.69 9.22 -34.04
CA THR A 27 -27.78 8.51 -32.77
C THR A 27 -26.39 8.39 -32.16
N SER A 28 -26.19 8.97 -30.98
CA SER A 28 -24.88 8.99 -30.32
C SER A 28 -24.83 8.03 -29.13
N THR A 29 -23.77 7.24 -29.04
CA THR A 29 -23.51 6.35 -27.91
C THR A 29 -22.08 6.54 -27.41
N LYS A 30 -21.87 6.33 -26.10
CA LYS A 30 -20.54 6.30 -25.49
C LYS A 30 -20.31 4.93 -24.87
N LYS A 31 -19.20 4.29 -25.19
CA LYS A 31 -18.77 3.03 -24.57
C LYS A 31 -17.29 3.07 -24.21
N ASN A 32 -16.87 2.18 -23.33
CA ASN A 32 -15.44 1.90 -23.19
C ASN A 32 -14.95 1.17 -24.44
N PHE A 33 -13.67 1.33 -24.73
CA PHE A 33 -13.03 0.55 -25.79
C PHE A 33 -13.03 -0.93 -25.39
N GLU A 34 -13.34 -1.82 -26.34
CA GLU A 34 -13.65 -3.23 -26.04
C GLU A 34 -12.49 -3.96 -25.36
N GLU A 35 -11.25 -3.53 -25.62
CA GLU A 35 -10.03 -4.11 -25.06
C GLU A 35 -9.61 -3.51 -23.71
N CYS A 36 -10.08 -2.31 -23.33
CA CYS A 36 -9.71 -1.70 -22.03
C CYS A 36 -10.60 -0.53 -21.57
N CYS A 37 -10.55 -0.24 -20.27
CA CYS A 37 -11.26 0.89 -19.65
C CYS A 37 -10.49 2.22 -19.67
N ASN A 38 -9.29 2.26 -20.23
CA ASN A 38 -8.45 3.47 -20.33
C ASN A 38 -8.90 4.40 -21.46
N PHE A 39 -9.68 3.87 -22.41
CA PHE A 39 -10.18 4.62 -23.56
C PHE A 39 -11.70 4.52 -23.65
N VAL A 40 -12.29 5.58 -24.18
CA VAL A 40 -13.73 5.66 -24.47
C VAL A 40 -13.93 5.99 -25.94
N VAL A 41 -14.93 5.36 -26.54
CA VAL A 41 -15.38 5.63 -27.90
C VAL A 41 -16.74 6.30 -27.86
N PHE A 42 -16.86 7.43 -28.56
CA PHE A 42 -18.13 8.03 -28.92
C PHE A 42 -18.48 7.62 -30.34
N THR A 43 -19.61 6.97 -30.52
CA THR A 43 -20.09 6.48 -31.81
C THR A 43 -21.34 7.24 -32.19
N HIS A 44 -21.29 7.91 -33.35
CA HIS A 44 -22.38 8.70 -33.92
C HIS A 44 -22.87 8.02 -35.20
N LYS A 45 -23.99 7.30 -35.10
CA LYS A 45 -24.64 6.65 -36.25
C LYS A 45 -25.52 7.65 -36.97
N ILE A 46 -25.36 7.75 -38.28
CA ILE A 46 -26.06 8.67 -39.16
C ILE A 46 -27.09 7.87 -39.96
N ILE A 47 -28.33 8.33 -39.93
CA ILE A 47 -29.44 7.80 -40.71
C ILE A 47 -30.02 8.94 -41.52
N ILE A 48 -30.02 8.82 -42.84
CA ILE A 48 -30.69 9.76 -43.74
C ILE A 48 -32.15 9.33 -43.87
N ASN A 49 -33.09 10.27 -43.71
CA ASN A 49 -34.52 9.97 -43.72
C ASN A 49 -34.99 9.53 -45.12
N ASP A 50 -35.98 8.64 -45.17
CA ASP A 50 -36.57 8.12 -46.41
C ASP A 50 -36.98 9.25 -47.37
N GLY A 51 -36.59 9.10 -48.65
CA GLY A 51 -36.85 10.09 -49.70
C GLY A 51 -35.75 11.13 -49.91
N ASN A 52 -34.73 11.20 -49.05
CA ASN A 52 -33.56 12.06 -49.26
C ASN A 52 -32.40 11.29 -49.91
N ASN A 53 -31.63 11.99 -50.74
CA ASN A 53 -30.42 11.42 -51.34
C ASN A 53 -29.24 11.55 -50.35
N PRO A 54 -28.63 10.44 -49.88
CA PRO A 54 -27.48 10.50 -48.97
C PRO A 54 -26.27 11.23 -49.57
N LEU A 55 -26.15 11.26 -50.90
CA LEU A 55 -25.08 11.97 -51.59
C LEU A 55 -25.17 13.50 -51.45
N SER A 56 -26.34 14.01 -51.06
CA SER A 56 -26.57 15.45 -50.90
C SER A 56 -26.16 15.98 -49.52
N TYR A 57 -25.52 15.18 -48.66
CA TYR A 57 -25.15 15.58 -47.30
C TYR A 57 -23.64 15.67 -47.10
N ASN A 58 -23.18 16.81 -46.56
CA ASN A 58 -21.83 16.97 -46.02
C ASN A 58 -21.83 16.64 -44.53
N VAL A 59 -20.74 16.06 -44.00
CA VAL A 59 -20.60 15.79 -42.57
C VAL A 59 -19.63 16.78 -41.94
N LEU A 60 -20.14 17.65 -41.06
CA LEU A 60 -19.38 18.66 -40.33
C LEU A 60 -19.15 18.19 -38.89
N LEU A 61 -17.88 18.07 -38.52
CA LEU A 61 -17.45 17.71 -37.18
C LEU A 61 -17.23 18.96 -36.33
N TYR A 62 -17.68 18.90 -35.09
CA TYR A 62 -17.41 19.92 -34.08
C TYR A 62 -16.87 19.29 -32.79
N ASP A 63 -15.91 19.95 -32.14
CA ASP A 63 -15.29 19.47 -30.88
C ASP A 63 -16.19 19.63 -29.64
N GLY A 64 -17.41 20.14 -29.83
CA GLY A 64 -18.39 20.39 -28.78
C GLY A 64 -19.23 19.18 -28.38
N TYR A 65 -20.31 19.48 -27.67
CA TYR A 65 -21.41 18.57 -27.31
C TYR A 65 -22.73 19.23 -27.66
N TYR A 66 -23.84 18.49 -27.72
CA TYR A 66 -25.12 19.00 -28.25
C TYR A 66 -25.54 20.42 -27.81
N ASN A 67 -25.41 20.78 -26.53
CA ASN A 67 -25.79 22.12 -26.01
C ASN A 67 -24.69 23.19 -26.15
N PHE A 68 -23.48 22.80 -26.55
CA PHE A 68 -22.35 23.70 -26.78
C PHE A 68 -21.66 23.25 -28.06
N LYS A 69 -22.00 23.92 -29.16
CA LYS A 69 -21.55 23.59 -30.52
C LYS A 69 -20.04 23.30 -30.57
N GLY A 70 -19.25 24.02 -29.77
CA GLY A 70 -17.80 23.94 -29.80
C GLY A 70 -17.24 24.58 -31.07
N ASN A 71 -15.97 24.35 -31.32
CA ASN A 71 -15.30 24.84 -32.50
C ASN A 71 -15.53 23.88 -33.66
N TYR A 72 -15.61 24.45 -34.85
CA TYR A 72 -15.53 23.68 -36.09
C TYR A 72 -14.22 22.89 -36.13
N PHE A 73 -14.34 21.60 -36.40
CA PHE A 73 -13.22 20.67 -36.37
C PHE A 73 -12.79 20.27 -37.78
N PHE A 74 -13.68 19.64 -38.55
CA PHE A 74 -13.41 19.17 -39.90
C PHE A 74 -14.71 19.04 -40.73
N GLY A 75 -14.66 19.19 -42.05
CA GLY A 75 -15.78 18.92 -42.94
C GLY A 75 -15.48 17.87 -44.01
N TYR A 76 -16.34 16.87 -44.11
CA TYR A 76 -16.33 15.83 -45.13
C TYR A 76 -17.37 16.18 -46.19
N TYR A 77 -16.93 16.53 -47.40
CA TYR A 77 -17.78 17.16 -48.42
C TYR A 77 -17.97 16.31 -49.67
N TYR A 78 -19.14 16.42 -50.29
CA TYR A 78 -19.41 15.95 -51.66
C TYR A 78 -19.11 14.46 -51.92
N PRO A 79 -19.75 13.53 -51.18
CA PRO A 79 -19.69 12.09 -51.54
C PRO A 79 -20.22 11.90 -52.96
N SER A 80 -19.41 11.26 -53.81
CA SER A 80 -19.70 11.07 -55.23
C SER A 80 -20.43 9.76 -55.51
N ASN A 81 -20.38 8.81 -54.58
CA ASN A 81 -21.05 7.51 -54.67
C ASN A 81 -21.41 6.97 -53.29
N ASP A 82 -22.29 5.96 -53.26
CA ASP A 82 -22.78 5.35 -52.02
C ASP A 82 -21.66 4.82 -51.11
N LYS A 83 -20.51 4.39 -51.65
CA LYS A 83 -19.40 3.86 -50.83
C LYS A 83 -18.64 4.94 -50.07
N GLU A 84 -18.83 6.21 -50.43
CA GLU A 84 -18.26 7.38 -49.76
C GLU A 84 -19.23 8.00 -48.74
N VAL A 85 -20.49 7.58 -48.71
CA VAL A 85 -21.45 8.07 -47.72
C VAL A 85 -21.05 7.58 -46.33
N ILE A 86 -20.87 8.51 -45.40
CA ILE A 86 -20.58 8.20 -44.00
C ILE A 86 -21.87 7.71 -43.31
N GLU A 87 -21.82 6.53 -42.72
CA GLU A 87 -22.89 5.99 -41.89
C GLU A 87 -22.58 6.13 -40.39
N GLU A 88 -21.30 6.21 -40.04
CA GLU A 88 -20.91 6.31 -38.63
C GLU A 88 -19.61 7.08 -38.46
N VAL A 89 -19.58 7.96 -37.46
CA VAL A 89 -18.37 8.65 -37.00
C VAL A 89 -18.02 8.15 -35.60
N ARG A 90 -16.80 7.67 -35.41
CA ARG A 90 -16.27 7.28 -34.09
C ARG A 90 -15.21 8.28 -33.65
N SER A 91 -15.20 8.66 -32.38
CA SER A 91 -14.10 9.43 -31.79
C SER A 91 -13.62 8.79 -30.51
N TYR A 92 -12.30 8.60 -30.42
CA TYR A 92 -11.63 7.86 -29.37
C TYR A 92 -10.91 8.82 -28.45
N TYR A 93 -11.07 8.67 -27.14
CA TYR A 93 -10.46 9.53 -26.13
C TYR A 93 -9.78 8.68 -25.06
N SER A 94 -8.66 9.16 -24.54
CA SER A 94 -8.16 8.67 -23.25
C SER A 94 -9.05 9.19 -22.13
N VAL A 95 -9.30 8.33 -21.15
CA VAL A 95 -9.97 8.72 -19.90
C VAL A 95 -9.18 9.79 -19.16
N LEU A 96 -7.85 9.82 -19.31
CA LEU A 96 -6.98 10.87 -18.74
C LEU A 96 -7.07 12.20 -19.51
N ALA A 97 -7.48 12.18 -20.79
CA ALA A 97 -7.63 13.36 -21.63
C ALA A 97 -9.01 13.41 -22.31
N PRO A 98 -10.12 13.54 -21.54
CA PRO A 98 -11.48 13.36 -22.06
C PRO A 98 -11.96 14.48 -23.01
N ASN A 99 -11.14 15.50 -23.23
CA ASN A 99 -11.45 16.65 -24.08
C ASN A 99 -10.65 16.69 -25.38
N VAL A 100 -9.69 15.79 -25.56
CA VAL A 100 -8.84 15.75 -26.75
C VAL A 100 -8.99 14.38 -27.40
N PRO A 101 -9.59 14.30 -28.61
CA PRO A 101 -9.68 13.03 -29.31
C PRO A 101 -8.26 12.58 -29.67
N LEU A 102 -8.03 11.28 -29.59
CA LEU A 102 -6.80 10.62 -30.03
C LEU A 102 -6.90 10.18 -31.49
N VAL A 103 -8.07 9.66 -31.87
CA VAL A 103 -8.38 9.17 -33.22
C VAL A 103 -9.81 9.53 -33.56
N ILE A 104 -10.08 9.86 -34.82
CA ILE A 104 -11.43 10.00 -35.38
C ILE A 104 -11.56 9.04 -36.54
N SER A 105 -12.58 8.18 -36.51
CA SER A 105 -12.83 7.21 -37.57
C SER A 105 -14.10 7.51 -38.33
N PHE A 106 -14.03 7.41 -39.64
CA PHE A 106 -15.18 7.49 -40.54
C PHE A 106 -15.50 6.10 -41.08
N VAL A 107 -16.71 5.62 -40.80
CA VAL A 107 -17.24 4.35 -41.32
C VAL A 107 -18.19 4.67 -42.46
N THR A 108 -17.89 4.16 -43.65
CA THR A 108 -18.75 4.36 -44.82
C THR A 108 -19.71 3.22 -45.04
N LYS A 109 -20.79 3.48 -45.78
CA LYS A 109 -21.71 2.45 -46.31
C LYS A 109 -21.02 1.39 -47.16
N GLY A 110 -19.84 1.71 -47.70
CA GLY A 110 -18.97 0.76 -48.39
C GLY A 110 -18.24 -0.23 -47.47
N GLY A 111 -18.45 -0.15 -46.15
CA GLY A 111 -17.80 -0.98 -45.14
C GLY A 111 -16.34 -0.60 -44.86
N GLN A 112 -15.89 0.58 -45.32
CA GLN A 112 -14.52 1.05 -45.10
C GLN A 112 -14.43 1.87 -43.82
N ASN A 113 -13.37 1.64 -43.05
CA ASN A 113 -13.03 2.43 -41.87
C ASN A 113 -11.79 3.28 -42.17
N TYR A 114 -11.94 4.60 -42.09
CA TYR A 114 -10.84 5.54 -42.23
C TYR A 114 -10.47 6.08 -40.85
N ASN A 115 -9.38 5.56 -40.27
CA ASN A 115 -8.90 5.97 -38.95
C ASN A 115 -7.90 7.11 -39.10
N CYS A 116 -8.32 8.31 -38.71
CA CYS A 116 -7.58 9.54 -38.97
C CYS A 116 -7.05 10.17 -37.68
N LEU A 117 -5.86 10.78 -37.80
CA LEU A 117 -5.29 11.58 -36.72
C LEU A 117 -6.04 12.93 -36.62
N PRO A 118 -6.51 13.32 -35.43
CA PRO A 118 -7.26 14.55 -35.23
C PRO A 118 -6.48 15.80 -35.64
N GLY A 119 -5.15 15.79 -35.51
CA GLY A 119 -4.28 16.89 -35.94
C GLY A 119 -4.36 17.14 -37.45
N ASP A 120 -4.31 16.08 -38.25
CA ASP A 120 -4.31 16.16 -39.72
C ASP A 120 -5.65 16.70 -40.23
N LEU A 121 -6.76 16.18 -39.68
CA LEU A 121 -8.10 16.68 -39.98
C LEU A 121 -8.26 18.15 -39.61
N LYS A 122 -7.81 18.54 -38.42
CA LYS A 122 -7.91 19.92 -37.94
C LYS A 122 -7.09 20.89 -38.80
N ASN A 123 -5.94 20.44 -39.31
CA ASN A 123 -5.10 21.22 -40.20
C ASN A 123 -5.75 21.40 -41.58
N ALA A 124 -6.34 20.33 -42.12
CA ALA A 124 -7.03 20.36 -43.41
C ALA A 124 -8.29 21.23 -43.39
N ARG A 125 -8.98 21.30 -42.24
CA ARG A 125 -10.29 21.97 -42.02
C ARG A 125 -11.44 21.33 -42.79
N TRP A 126 -11.27 20.96 -44.05
CA TRP A 126 -12.25 20.22 -44.82
C TRP A 126 -11.56 19.51 -45.99
N ASN A 127 -12.17 18.45 -46.53
CA ASN A 127 -11.76 17.89 -47.82
C ASN A 127 -12.95 17.21 -48.52
N TYR A 128 -12.75 16.89 -49.80
CA TYR A 128 -13.64 16.02 -50.56
C TYR A 128 -13.67 14.61 -49.97
N ALA A 129 -14.84 13.99 -50.05
CA ALA A 129 -15.12 12.64 -49.59
C ALA A 129 -14.15 11.60 -50.16
N SER A 130 -13.83 11.74 -51.45
CA SER A 130 -12.90 10.89 -52.20
C SER A 130 -11.46 10.96 -51.69
N HIS A 131 -11.09 11.97 -50.90
CA HIS A 131 -9.72 12.21 -50.42
C HIS A 131 -9.55 11.87 -48.93
N ILE A 132 -10.53 11.24 -48.29
CA ILE A 132 -10.42 10.89 -46.86
C ILE A 132 -9.27 9.90 -46.57
N THR A 133 -8.91 9.11 -47.57
CA THR A 133 -7.77 8.17 -47.52
C THR A 133 -6.44 8.87 -47.26
N GLU A 134 -6.29 10.14 -47.67
CA GLU A 134 -5.08 10.95 -47.39
C GLU A 134 -4.84 11.16 -45.89
N TYR A 135 -5.90 11.09 -45.09
CA TYR A 135 -5.85 11.30 -43.64
C TYR A 135 -5.89 10.00 -42.84
N SER A 136 -6.15 8.87 -43.50
CA SER A 136 -6.34 7.55 -42.87
C SER A 136 -5.00 6.83 -42.65
N SER A 137 -4.16 7.37 -41.76
CA SER A 137 -2.77 6.91 -41.55
C SER A 137 -2.62 5.71 -40.61
N LEU A 138 -3.67 5.30 -39.92
CA LEU A 138 -3.60 4.28 -38.85
C LEU A 138 -4.08 2.87 -39.27
N GLY A 139 -4.32 2.65 -40.57
CA GLY A 139 -4.89 1.39 -41.08
C GLY A 139 -6.39 1.27 -40.84
N GLN A 140 -6.99 0.12 -41.19
CA GLN A 140 -8.44 -0.13 -41.08
C GLN A 140 -8.89 -0.54 -39.67
N ASP A 141 -8.07 -1.31 -38.96
CA ASP A 141 -8.38 -1.81 -37.62
C ASP A 141 -7.63 -1.01 -36.56
N LEU A 142 -8.39 -0.43 -35.63
CA LEU A 142 -7.83 0.33 -34.53
C LEU A 142 -7.63 -0.57 -33.31
N THR A 143 -6.39 -0.73 -32.85
CA THR A 143 -6.06 -1.53 -31.67
C THR A 143 -5.77 -0.64 -30.46
N LYS A 144 -5.74 -1.23 -29.26
CA LYS A 144 -5.34 -0.53 -28.03
C LYS A 144 -3.92 0.05 -28.12
N GLU A 145 -2.98 -0.63 -28.75
CA GLU A 145 -1.58 -0.17 -28.87
C GLU A 145 -1.48 1.16 -29.61
N VAL A 146 -2.28 1.33 -30.68
CA VAL A 146 -2.36 2.59 -31.43
C VAL A 146 -2.87 3.72 -30.53
N LEU A 147 -3.91 3.47 -29.75
CA LEU A 147 -4.45 4.46 -28.80
C LEU A 147 -3.46 4.81 -27.69
N ASP A 148 -2.71 3.82 -27.18
CA ASP A 148 -1.65 4.04 -26.19
C ASP A 148 -0.52 4.91 -26.76
N GLU A 149 -0.11 4.69 -28.02
CA GLU A 149 0.90 5.50 -28.69
C GLU A 149 0.44 6.93 -28.95
N GLU A 150 -0.78 7.13 -29.44
CA GLU A 150 -1.33 8.47 -29.67
C GLU A 150 -1.51 9.23 -28.36
N PHE A 151 -1.91 8.56 -27.28
CA PHE A 151 -1.98 9.18 -25.97
C PHE A 151 -0.60 9.61 -25.45
N LYS A 152 0.44 8.79 -25.65
CA LYS A 152 1.83 9.14 -25.29
C LYS A 152 2.33 10.37 -26.05
N LYS A 153 2.01 10.46 -27.36
CA LYS A 153 2.32 11.63 -28.18
C LYS A 153 1.61 12.87 -27.64
N LEU A 154 0.33 12.76 -27.28
CA LEU A 154 -0.45 13.84 -26.69
C LEU A 154 0.18 14.40 -25.41
N LEU A 155 0.65 13.52 -24.53
CA LEU A 155 1.33 13.93 -23.28
C LEU A 155 2.82 14.25 -23.46
N LEU A 156 3.38 14.15 -24.66
CA LEU A 156 4.82 14.27 -24.92
C LEU A 156 5.66 13.33 -24.02
N ASN A 157 5.12 12.14 -23.72
CA ASN A 157 5.68 11.16 -22.77
C ASN A 157 5.97 11.72 -21.36
N ARG A 158 5.33 12.81 -20.96
CA ARG A 158 5.46 13.36 -19.61
C ARG A 158 4.79 12.41 -18.60
N LYS A 159 5.34 12.38 -17.39
CA LYS A 159 4.86 11.55 -16.28
C LYS A 159 4.81 12.35 -14.99
N ILE A 160 3.95 11.92 -14.07
CA ILE A 160 3.85 12.42 -12.71
C ILE A 160 4.77 11.59 -11.83
N LYS A 161 5.76 12.22 -11.20
CA LYS A 161 6.50 11.64 -10.07
C LYS A 161 5.61 11.73 -8.83
N PHE A 162 5.29 10.60 -8.22
CA PHE A 162 4.54 10.61 -6.96
C PHE A 162 5.47 10.72 -5.75
N THR A 163 5.13 11.59 -4.80
CA THR A 163 5.87 11.76 -3.55
C THR A 163 4.95 11.74 -2.32
N ILE A 164 5.52 11.40 -1.17
CA ILE A 164 4.83 11.47 0.13
C ILE A 164 5.01 12.84 0.81
N GLU A 165 5.71 13.76 0.15
CA GLU A 165 5.95 15.12 0.61
C GLU A 165 4.89 16.09 0.07
N ASN A 166 4.94 17.34 0.53
CA ASN A 166 3.93 18.36 0.23
C ASN A 166 4.29 19.17 -1.01
N GLU A 167 4.52 18.46 -2.10
CA GLU A 167 4.93 19.05 -3.38
C GLU A 167 3.77 19.02 -4.37
N LYS A 168 3.64 20.10 -5.14
CA LYS A 168 2.83 20.09 -6.36
C LYS A 168 3.54 20.94 -7.40
N GLU A 169 3.90 20.32 -8.51
CA GLU A 169 4.62 21.01 -9.57
C GLU A 169 4.08 20.55 -10.92
N GLU A 170 3.65 21.52 -11.73
CA GLU A 170 3.20 21.28 -13.10
C GLU A 170 2.20 20.10 -13.24
N ILE A 171 1.17 20.06 -12.38
CA ILE A 171 0.08 19.07 -12.44
C ILE A 171 -1.23 19.74 -12.87
N GLY A 172 -1.85 19.18 -13.89
CA GLY A 172 -3.24 19.47 -14.26
C GLY A 172 -4.17 18.48 -13.58
N ALA A 173 -5.36 18.93 -13.19
CA ALA A 173 -6.32 18.08 -12.51
C ALA A 173 -7.75 18.42 -12.89
N VAL A 174 -8.58 17.39 -13.09
CA VAL A 174 -10.00 17.56 -13.43
C VAL A 174 -10.88 16.65 -12.60
N GLN A 175 -12.05 17.15 -12.24
CA GLN A 175 -13.11 16.34 -11.66
C GLN A 175 -14.00 15.76 -12.75
N GLN A 176 -14.29 14.47 -12.66
CA GLN A 176 -15.20 13.79 -13.57
C GLN A 176 -16.27 13.02 -12.81
N LYS A 177 -17.55 13.41 -12.99
CA LYS A 177 -18.70 12.65 -12.50
C LYS A 177 -18.81 11.32 -13.23
N ILE A 178 -18.95 10.23 -12.47
CA ILE A 178 -19.17 8.89 -13.01
C ILE A 178 -20.68 8.65 -13.09
N LYS A 179 -21.33 8.46 -11.93
CA LYS A 179 -22.79 8.33 -11.79
C LYS A 179 -23.19 8.52 -10.33
N ASN A 180 -24.46 8.88 -10.09
CA ASN A 180 -25.01 9.05 -8.73
C ASN A 180 -24.16 10.04 -7.90
N LYS A 181 -23.67 9.59 -6.75
CA LYS A 181 -22.79 10.32 -5.83
C LYS A 181 -21.30 10.07 -6.10
N ASN A 182 -20.96 9.21 -7.05
CA ASN A 182 -19.58 8.82 -7.34
C ASN A 182 -18.96 9.67 -8.43
N PHE A 183 -17.69 10.00 -8.22
CA PHE A 183 -16.87 10.71 -9.20
C PHE A 183 -15.40 10.42 -8.91
N ARG A 184 -14.51 10.94 -9.76
CA ARG A 184 -13.07 10.90 -9.55
C ARG A 184 -12.39 12.22 -9.80
N PHE A 185 -11.24 12.39 -9.16
CA PHE A 185 -10.20 13.31 -9.62
C PHE A 185 -9.27 12.57 -10.58
N ILE A 186 -8.84 13.30 -11.60
CA ILE A 186 -7.92 12.83 -12.64
C ILE A 186 -6.75 13.79 -12.65
N PHE A 187 -5.57 13.32 -12.27
CA PHE A 187 -4.33 14.08 -12.30
C PHE A 187 -3.50 13.68 -13.52
N ILE A 188 -3.02 14.68 -14.27
CA ILE A 188 -2.19 14.51 -15.46
C ILE A 188 -0.98 15.47 -15.42
N PRO A 189 0.16 15.09 -16.03
CA PRO A 189 1.31 15.97 -16.11
C PRO A 189 1.06 17.09 -17.14
N ILE A 190 1.35 18.35 -16.78
CA ILE A 190 1.24 19.50 -17.70
C ILE A 190 2.59 20.13 -18.08
N GLY A 191 3.67 19.75 -17.40
CA GLY A 191 5.00 20.29 -17.65
C GLY A 191 6.10 19.23 -17.69
N LYS A 192 7.36 19.67 -17.68
CA LYS A 192 8.51 18.78 -17.85
C LYS A 192 8.82 18.00 -16.57
N GLU A 193 8.63 18.63 -15.42
CA GLU A 193 8.92 18.06 -14.11
C GLU A 193 7.64 18.06 -13.27
N SER A 194 6.74 17.15 -13.61
CA SER A 194 5.45 17.02 -12.94
C SER A 194 5.59 16.20 -11.66
N VAL A 195 5.32 16.81 -10.50
CA VAL A 195 5.39 16.16 -9.18
C VAL A 195 4.05 16.31 -8.45
N LEU A 196 3.53 15.21 -7.91
CA LEU A 196 2.31 15.20 -7.09
C LEU A 196 2.57 14.57 -5.72
N GLY A 197 2.41 15.38 -4.69
CA GLY A 197 2.48 15.01 -3.29
C GLY A 197 1.19 14.45 -2.71
N ILE A 198 1.32 13.68 -1.64
CA ILE A 198 0.20 13.03 -0.93
C ILE A 198 -0.88 14.02 -0.47
N ASP A 199 -0.47 15.18 0.05
CA ASP A 199 -1.40 16.19 0.59
C ASP A 199 -2.21 16.91 -0.49
N CYS A 200 -1.82 16.73 -1.76
CA CYS A 200 -2.48 17.29 -2.94
C CYS A 200 -3.42 16.29 -3.64
N LEU A 201 -3.42 14.99 -3.25
CA LEU A 201 -4.23 13.95 -3.89
C LEU A 201 -5.74 14.14 -3.69
N PHE A 202 -6.13 14.76 -2.57
CA PHE A 202 -7.50 14.71 -2.09
C PHE A 202 -8.25 16.04 -2.20
N SER A 203 -7.63 17.04 -2.83
CA SER A 203 -8.23 18.36 -2.99
C SER A 203 -7.88 18.97 -4.35
N LEU A 204 -8.86 19.67 -4.92
CA LEU A 204 -8.81 20.21 -6.27
C LEU A 204 -9.29 21.66 -6.28
N ASP A 205 -8.54 22.54 -6.92
CA ASP A 205 -9.04 23.81 -7.39
C ASP A 205 -9.77 23.58 -8.72
N VAL A 206 -11.10 23.54 -8.67
CA VAL A 206 -11.95 23.20 -9.82
C VAL A 206 -11.89 24.27 -10.91
N ASP A 207 -11.77 25.54 -10.51
CA ASP A 207 -11.76 26.68 -11.41
C ASP A 207 -10.45 26.72 -12.20
N ASN A 208 -9.32 26.57 -11.49
CA ASN A 208 -7.99 26.59 -12.08
C ASN A 208 -7.54 25.22 -12.62
N LYS A 209 -8.28 24.14 -12.34
CA LYS A 209 -7.98 22.77 -12.78
C LYS A 209 -6.60 22.29 -12.32
N VAL A 210 -6.26 22.53 -11.06
CA VAL A 210 -4.97 22.17 -10.45
C VAL A 210 -5.17 21.58 -9.05
N PRO A 211 -4.29 20.68 -8.58
CA PRO A 211 -4.35 20.20 -7.21
C PRO A 211 -4.25 21.35 -6.21
N LYS A 212 -5.03 21.26 -5.13
CA LYS A 212 -4.96 22.20 -4.01
C LYS A 212 -4.33 21.49 -2.81
N LEU A 213 -3.46 22.19 -2.08
CA LEU A 213 -2.96 21.71 -0.80
C LEU A 213 -4.11 21.80 0.21
N HIS A 214 -4.34 20.76 0.99
CA HIS A 214 -5.43 20.78 1.96
C HIS A 214 -5.06 21.70 3.14
N GLU A 215 -5.86 22.75 3.37
CA GLU A 215 -5.55 23.80 4.38
C GLU A 215 -5.62 23.25 5.81
N ASP A 216 -6.55 22.34 6.09
CA ASP A 216 -6.64 21.67 7.39
C ASP A 216 -6.36 20.17 7.24
N ALA A 217 -5.10 19.76 7.44
CA ALA A 217 -4.78 18.35 7.45
C ALA A 217 -5.69 17.64 8.47
N GLU A 218 -5.83 18.12 9.71
CA GLU A 218 -6.46 17.36 10.80
C GLU A 218 -7.95 17.02 10.60
N SER A 219 -8.71 17.79 9.83
CA SER A 219 -10.16 17.58 9.64
C SER A 219 -10.52 16.67 8.45
N ASN A 220 -9.55 16.34 7.59
CA ASN A 220 -9.82 15.59 6.37
C ASN A 220 -9.93 14.07 6.62
N LYS A 221 -11.15 13.52 6.43
CA LYS A 221 -11.45 12.08 6.50
C LYS A 221 -10.90 11.25 5.33
N ASN A 222 -10.31 11.92 4.33
CA ASN A 222 -9.77 11.33 3.10
C ASN A 222 -8.26 11.16 3.14
N LYS A 223 -7.76 10.61 4.24
CA LYS A 223 -6.34 10.45 4.46
C LYS A 223 -5.92 8.99 4.26
N ILE A 224 -4.74 8.82 3.70
CA ILE A 224 -4.00 7.56 3.66
C ILE A 224 -2.69 7.75 4.43
N ASP A 225 -2.27 6.75 5.21
CA ASP A 225 -0.96 6.79 5.87
C ASP A 225 0.14 6.54 4.83
N PRO A 226 1.26 7.30 4.83
CA PRO A 226 2.39 7.08 3.92
C PRO A 226 2.91 5.64 3.88
N TYR A 227 2.71 4.87 4.96
CA TYR A 227 3.03 3.45 5.02
C TYR A 227 2.44 2.64 3.84
N PHE A 228 1.21 2.94 3.43
CA PHE A 228 0.54 2.24 2.33
C PHE A 228 0.97 2.70 0.94
N LEU A 229 1.76 3.78 0.86
CA LEU A 229 2.21 4.39 -0.39
C LEU A 229 3.68 4.09 -0.71
N THR A 230 4.33 3.25 0.09
CA THR A 230 5.74 2.86 -0.10
C THR A 230 6.00 2.23 -1.47
N SER A 231 5.04 1.46 -2.00
CA SER A 231 5.14 0.82 -3.31
C SER A 231 5.00 1.78 -4.50
N VAL A 232 4.52 3.01 -4.28
CA VAL A 232 4.32 4.03 -5.33
C VAL A 232 5.21 5.26 -5.16
N LYS A 233 5.84 5.41 -3.99
CA LYS A 233 6.72 6.53 -3.67
C LYS A 233 7.91 6.58 -4.63
N GLY A 234 8.13 7.75 -5.24
CA GLY A 234 9.26 8.02 -6.13
C GLY A 234 9.12 7.44 -7.53
N GLN A 235 7.98 6.80 -7.85
CA GLN A 235 7.70 6.25 -9.17
C GLN A 235 6.99 7.26 -10.07
N PHE A 236 6.98 6.94 -11.38
CA PHE A 236 6.48 7.82 -12.44
C PHE A 236 5.26 7.22 -13.14
N TYR A 237 4.17 7.98 -13.19
CA TYR A 237 2.87 7.54 -13.71
C TYR A 237 2.35 8.44 -14.82
N ASP A 238 1.62 7.89 -15.78
CA ASP A 238 1.00 8.66 -16.86
C ASP A 238 -0.21 9.47 -16.35
N GLY A 239 -0.83 9.02 -15.26
CA GLY A 239 -1.87 9.73 -14.55
C GLY A 239 -2.24 9.06 -13.23
N ILE A 240 -2.97 9.77 -12.38
CA ILE A 240 -3.44 9.24 -11.09
C ILE A 240 -4.95 9.51 -10.98
N PHE A 241 -5.72 8.47 -10.63
CA PHE A 241 -7.13 8.59 -10.31
C PHE A 241 -7.38 8.46 -8.81
N VAL A 242 -8.29 9.29 -8.32
CA VAL A 242 -8.78 9.23 -6.93
C VAL A 242 -10.30 9.18 -6.98
N TYR A 243 -10.88 8.05 -6.58
CA TYR A 243 -12.32 7.81 -6.65
C TYR A 243 -12.98 8.11 -5.31
N PHE A 244 -14.09 8.85 -5.39
CA PHE A 244 -14.83 9.29 -4.22
C PHE A 244 -16.29 8.84 -4.27
N ASP A 245 -16.87 8.72 -3.08
CA ASP A 245 -18.31 8.68 -2.84
C ASP A 245 -18.73 9.94 -2.08
N SER A 246 -19.52 10.80 -2.74
CA SER A 246 -20.06 12.02 -2.16
C SER A 246 -21.17 11.74 -1.14
N ASP A 247 -21.26 12.55 -0.10
CA ASP A 247 -22.41 12.49 0.82
C ASP A 247 -23.68 13.07 0.16
N GLU A 248 -23.51 14.02 -0.76
CA GLU A 248 -24.58 14.71 -1.49
C GLU A 248 -24.63 14.32 -2.98
N GLN A 249 -25.82 14.40 -3.60
CA GLN A 249 -25.91 14.35 -5.06
C GLN A 249 -25.22 15.59 -5.64
N ILE A 250 -24.22 15.38 -6.50
CA ILE A 250 -23.50 16.47 -7.16
C ILE A 250 -24.43 17.09 -8.20
N HIS A 251 -25.17 18.13 -7.78
CA HIS A 251 -26.08 18.89 -8.65
C HIS A 251 -25.40 20.07 -9.34
N LYS A 252 -24.27 20.57 -8.81
CA LYS A 252 -23.46 21.62 -9.43
C LYS A 252 -21.97 21.46 -9.13
N PRO A 253 -21.06 21.73 -10.08
CA PRO A 253 -19.61 21.76 -9.86
C PRO A 253 -19.12 22.94 -9.01
N GLU A 254 -20.00 23.85 -8.57
CA GLU A 254 -19.67 25.13 -7.92
C GLU A 254 -19.36 25.05 -6.41
N LYS A 255 -19.35 23.87 -5.77
CA LYS A 255 -18.96 23.78 -4.36
C LYS A 255 -17.44 23.83 -4.22
N LYS A 256 -16.94 24.94 -3.67
CA LYS A 256 -15.52 25.23 -3.39
C LYS A 256 -14.84 24.23 -2.44
N GLU A 257 -15.63 23.47 -1.69
CA GLU A 257 -15.13 22.39 -0.83
C GLU A 257 -15.92 21.12 -1.07
N TYR A 258 -15.23 20.08 -1.52
CA TYR A 258 -15.81 18.79 -1.75
C TYR A 258 -15.83 17.95 -0.45
N LYS A 259 -17.00 17.41 -0.11
CA LYS A 259 -17.17 16.44 0.98
C LYS A 259 -17.57 15.08 0.42
N GLY A 260 -16.67 14.12 0.57
CA GLY A 260 -17.03 12.72 0.45
C GLY A 260 -15.83 11.82 0.62
N LYS A 261 -16.05 10.52 0.63
CA LYS A 261 -15.12 9.52 1.12
C LYS A 261 -14.31 8.95 -0.04
N VAL A 262 -12.97 9.00 0.02
CA VAL A 262 -12.11 8.29 -0.94
C VAL A 262 -12.29 6.79 -0.74
N LEU A 263 -12.48 6.07 -1.83
CA LEU A 263 -12.65 4.62 -1.85
C LEU A 263 -11.48 3.89 -2.50
N LEU A 264 -10.93 4.46 -3.58
CA LEU A 264 -9.94 3.80 -4.43
C LEU A 264 -8.96 4.84 -4.99
N LEU A 265 -7.68 4.47 -5.02
CA LEU A 265 -6.61 5.17 -5.73
C LEU A 265 -6.09 4.28 -6.85
N GLU A 266 -5.84 4.85 -8.03
CA GLU A 266 -5.22 4.14 -9.14
C GLU A 266 -4.08 4.97 -9.71
N PHE A 267 -2.89 4.37 -9.73
CA PHE A 267 -1.70 4.92 -10.36
C PHE A 267 -1.57 4.26 -11.72
N ILE A 268 -1.78 5.05 -12.77
CA ILE A 268 -1.87 4.57 -14.16
C ILE A 268 -0.48 4.60 -14.78
N ASP A 269 -0.02 3.45 -15.25
CA ASP A 269 1.19 3.32 -16.06
C ASP A 269 0.87 2.47 -17.28
N TYR A 270 0.79 3.06 -18.46
CA TYR A 270 0.45 2.33 -19.69
C TYR A 270 1.51 1.30 -20.11
N ARG A 271 2.72 1.35 -19.52
CA ARG A 271 3.79 0.38 -19.82
C ARG A 271 3.80 -0.80 -18.86
N ASN A 272 3.19 -0.65 -17.69
CA ASN A 272 3.23 -1.62 -16.61
C ASN A 272 1.81 -1.92 -16.14
N ASN A 273 1.69 -2.70 -15.05
CA ASN A 273 0.41 -2.87 -14.40
C ASN A 273 0.10 -1.64 -13.55
N ASN A 274 -1.12 -1.14 -13.67
CA ASN A 274 -1.64 -0.13 -12.76
C ASN A 274 -1.56 -0.60 -11.31
N ILE A 275 -1.22 0.30 -10.40
CA ILE A 275 -1.25 0.04 -8.97
C ILE A 275 -2.54 0.61 -8.40
N CYS A 276 -3.33 -0.27 -7.77
CA CYS A 276 -4.62 0.08 -7.17
C CYS A 276 -4.51 -0.03 -5.65
N LEU A 277 -4.85 1.03 -4.92
CA LEU A 277 -4.96 1.01 -3.45
C LEU A 277 -6.42 1.18 -3.05
N ARG A 278 -6.96 0.15 -2.41
CA ARG A 278 -8.35 0.06 -1.98
C ARG A 278 -8.48 0.38 -0.49
N ARG A 279 -9.47 1.20 -0.12
CA ARG A 279 -9.83 1.46 1.28
C ARG A 279 -10.49 0.24 1.91
N LYS A 280 -10.10 -0.09 3.15
CA LYS A 280 -10.62 -1.27 3.86
C LYS A 280 -11.42 -0.94 5.11
N ASP A 281 -11.33 0.27 5.64
CA ASP A 281 -12.03 0.69 6.86
C ASP A 281 -12.71 2.06 6.71
N ALA A 282 -13.61 2.35 7.65
CA ALA A 282 -14.42 3.56 7.62
C ALA A 282 -13.56 4.81 7.78
N GLU A 283 -12.54 4.76 8.62
CA GLU A 283 -11.67 5.90 8.98
C GLU A 283 -10.51 6.11 8.00
N GLY A 284 -10.24 5.15 7.10
CA GLY A 284 -9.15 5.25 6.12
C GLY A 284 -7.78 4.97 6.73
N CYS A 285 -7.74 4.28 7.86
CA CYS A 285 -6.50 3.87 8.53
C CYS A 285 -5.96 2.56 7.94
N TRP A 286 -6.76 1.82 7.16
CA TRP A 286 -6.37 0.59 6.50
C TRP A 286 -6.63 0.62 5.00
N TRP A 287 -5.56 0.42 4.24
CA TRP A 287 -5.58 0.28 2.78
C TRP A 287 -4.89 -1.02 2.35
N SER A 288 -5.26 -1.51 1.17
CA SER A 288 -4.67 -2.71 0.58
C SER A 288 -4.35 -2.48 -0.89
N GLN A 289 -3.17 -2.92 -1.33
CA GLN A 289 -2.84 -2.97 -2.74
C GLN A 289 -3.48 -4.20 -3.39
N GLU A 290 -4.56 -4.00 -4.14
CA GLU A 290 -5.36 -5.08 -4.74
C GLU A 290 -5.84 -4.67 -6.12
N LYS A 291 -5.79 -5.57 -7.10
CA LYS A 291 -6.36 -5.32 -8.43
C LYS A 291 -7.88 -5.21 -8.32
N VAL A 292 -8.45 -4.14 -8.85
CA VAL A 292 -9.90 -3.95 -8.96
C VAL A 292 -10.30 -4.13 -10.42
N PRO A 293 -10.84 -5.30 -10.81
CA PRO A 293 -11.21 -5.55 -12.20
C PRO A 293 -12.50 -4.81 -12.55
N TYR A 294 -12.46 -4.01 -13.61
CA TYR A 294 -13.63 -3.46 -14.28
C TYR A 294 -13.30 -3.13 -15.73
N ASN A 295 -14.24 -3.38 -16.63
CA ASN A 295 -14.14 -3.09 -18.05
C ASN A 295 -15.06 -1.94 -18.48
N ASN A 296 -16.04 -1.58 -17.65
CA ASN A 296 -17.02 -0.53 -17.93
C ASN A 296 -17.41 0.28 -16.69
N ASP A 297 -18.06 1.42 -16.90
CA ASP A 297 -18.51 2.31 -15.82
C ASP A 297 -19.51 1.62 -14.87
N LYS A 298 -20.29 0.64 -15.34
CA LYS A 298 -21.25 -0.11 -14.50
C LYS A 298 -20.51 -1.01 -13.51
N GLU A 299 -19.57 -1.81 -14.00
CA GLU A 299 -18.71 -2.66 -13.17
C GLU A 299 -17.87 -1.82 -12.19
N LEU A 300 -17.31 -0.69 -12.64
CA LEU A 300 -16.61 0.24 -11.77
C LEU A 300 -17.50 0.72 -10.62
N LEU A 301 -18.75 1.10 -10.91
CA LEU A 301 -19.70 1.53 -9.89
C LEU A 301 -20.05 0.41 -8.91
N GLU A 302 -20.23 -0.83 -9.40
CA GLU A 302 -20.45 -1.99 -8.53
C GLU A 302 -19.25 -2.24 -7.61
N GLN A 303 -18.02 -2.15 -8.13
CA GLN A 303 -16.81 -2.26 -7.32
C GLN A 303 -16.73 -1.14 -6.27
N LEU A 304 -16.96 0.12 -6.64
CA LEU A 304 -16.96 1.24 -5.69
C LEU A 304 -18.02 1.07 -4.60
N MET A 305 -19.23 0.61 -4.95
CA MET A 305 -20.27 0.31 -3.96
C MET A 305 -19.87 -0.81 -3.01
N ASN A 306 -19.23 -1.87 -3.52
CA ASN A 306 -18.73 -2.97 -2.69
C ASN A 306 -17.62 -2.50 -1.74
N ILE A 307 -16.66 -1.72 -2.25
CA ILE A 307 -15.59 -1.11 -1.44
C ILE A 307 -16.20 -0.27 -0.31
N LYS A 308 -17.15 0.60 -0.62
CA LYS A 308 -17.84 1.41 0.38
C LYS A 308 -18.50 0.54 1.43
N LYS A 309 -19.36 -0.40 1.01
CA LYS A 309 -20.12 -1.30 1.90
C LYS A 309 -19.21 -2.11 2.83
N GLU A 310 -18.11 -2.63 2.32
CA GLU A 310 -17.14 -3.37 3.13
C GLU A 310 -16.40 -2.45 4.11
N SER A 311 -15.92 -1.30 3.64
CA SER A 311 -15.19 -0.34 4.49
C SER A 311 -16.06 0.24 5.60
N ASP A 312 -17.34 0.54 5.32
CA ASP A 312 -18.29 1.09 6.30
C ASP A 312 -18.64 0.07 7.39
N LYS A 313 -18.61 -1.23 7.06
CA LYS A 313 -18.86 -2.32 8.03
C LYS A 313 -17.63 -2.66 8.88
N ALA A 314 -16.43 -2.36 8.39
CA ALA A 314 -15.18 -2.69 9.06
C ALA A 314 -14.91 -1.74 10.24
N GLN A 315 -15.46 -2.08 11.40
CA GLN A 315 -15.16 -1.44 12.68
C GLN A 315 -13.91 -2.07 13.30
N VAL A 316 -12.74 -1.61 12.86
CA VAL A 316 -11.44 -2.18 13.24
C VAL A 316 -10.46 -1.10 13.70
N VAL A 317 -9.45 -1.51 14.48
CA VAL A 317 -8.23 -0.71 14.70
C VAL A 317 -7.07 -1.33 13.94
N THR A 318 -6.28 -0.50 13.28
CA THR A 318 -5.15 -0.97 12.48
C THR A 318 -3.87 -0.98 13.32
N VAL A 319 -3.20 -2.12 13.34
CA VAL A 319 -1.95 -2.34 14.10
C VAL A 319 -0.83 -2.64 13.13
N ILE A 320 0.14 -1.74 13.00
CA ILE A 320 1.25 -1.87 12.05
C ILE A 320 2.50 -2.34 12.80
N LEU A 321 2.84 -3.62 12.67
CA LEU A 321 3.90 -4.29 13.43
C LEU A 321 5.31 -4.04 12.91
N ASP A 322 5.47 -3.24 11.87
CA ASP A 322 6.76 -2.79 11.35
C ASP A 322 6.86 -1.26 11.32
N LYS A 323 5.99 -0.57 12.10
CA LYS A 323 6.00 0.87 12.27
C LYS A 323 6.16 1.24 13.73
N MET A 324 7.32 1.81 14.08
CA MET A 324 7.75 2.13 15.44
C MET A 324 7.52 3.61 15.80
N GLU A 325 6.50 4.22 15.21
CA GLU A 325 6.15 5.64 15.37
C GLU A 325 4.64 5.84 15.30
N LYS A 326 4.15 7.03 15.66
CA LYS A 326 2.73 7.37 15.54
C LYS A 326 2.28 7.29 14.08
N TYR A 327 1.16 6.63 13.83
CA TYR A 327 0.55 6.51 12.50
C TYR A 327 -0.95 6.81 12.54
N LYS A 328 -1.57 6.96 11.37
CA LYS A 328 -2.99 7.33 11.28
C LYS A 328 -3.89 6.28 11.95
N GLY A 329 -4.82 6.75 12.77
CA GLY A 329 -5.70 5.92 13.59
C GLY A 329 -5.22 5.72 15.03
N VAL A 330 -3.95 6.03 15.34
CA VAL A 330 -3.42 6.02 16.71
C VAL A 330 -3.61 7.40 17.34
N GLN A 331 -4.30 7.44 18.49
CA GLN A 331 -4.54 8.67 19.25
C GLN A 331 -3.27 9.11 19.97
N THR A 332 -2.68 8.22 20.77
CA THR A 332 -1.44 8.46 21.50
C THR A 332 -0.43 7.34 21.25
N PHE A 333 0.84 7.73 21.20
CA PHE A 333 1.97 6.85 20.99
C PHE A 333 3.01 7.12 22.08
N ARG A 334 3.54 6.07 22.70
CA ARG A 334 4.59 6.15 23.70
C ARG A 334 5.70 5.16 23.37
N ASN A 335 6.94 5.61 23.46
CA ASN A 335 8.13 4.77 23.37
C ASN A 335 8.80 4.74 24.74
N ASP A 336 8.95 3.55 25.31
CA ASP A 336 9.66 3.28 26.55
C ASP A 336 10.89 2.41 26.24
N PRO A 337 12.04 3.02 25.88
CA PRO A 337 13.24 2.28 25.52
C PRO A 337 13.88 1.64 26.77
N LYS A 338 14.24 0.36 26.67
CA LYS A 338 15.03 -0.39 27.65
C LYS A 338 16.33 -0.87 27.01
N GLN A 339 17.25 -1.39 27.82
CA GLN A 339 18.54 -1.85 27.32
C GLN A 339 18.40 -3.05 26.35
N PRO A 340 17.67 -4.14 26.70
CA PRO A 340 17.54 -5.30 25.81
C PRO A 340 16.33 -5.26 24.88
N PHE A 341 15.45 -4.27 25.00
CA PHE A 341 14.28 -4.12 24.13
C PHE A 341 13.73 -2.70 24.14
N ASN A 342 12.92 -2.32 23.14
CA ASN A 342 12.04 -1.17 23.24
C ASN A 342 10.59 -1.62 23.37
N LYS A 343 9.80 -0.84 24.10
CA LYS A 343 8.36 -1.01 24.25
C LYS A 343 7.65 0.15 23.55
N TYR A 344 6.75 -0.17 22.63
CA TYR A 344 5.89 0.81 21.96
C TYR A 344 4.44 0.60 22.37
N THR A 345 3.80 1.64 22.89
CA THR A 345 2.38 1.61 23.27
C THR A 345 1.57 2.47 22.32
N PHE A 346 0.60 1.86 21.66
CA PHE A 346 -0.36 2.49 20.76
C PHE A 346 -1.73 2.53 21.42
N THR A 347 -2.29 3.72 21.60
CA THR A 347 -3.65 3.91 22.14
C THR A 347 -4.57 4.38 21.03
N PHE A 348 -5.74 3.76 20.93
CA PHE A 348 -6.78 4.09 19.96
C PHE A 348 -7.87 4.93 20.62
N ASP A 349 -8.64 5.67 19.83
CA ASP A 349 -9.77 6.46 20.35
C ASP A 349 -10.90 5.55 20.88
N LYS A 350 -11.19 4.47 20.15
CA LYS A 350 -12.26 3.51 20.49
C LYS A 350 -11.76 2.07 20.45
N PRO A 351 -12.22 1.22 21.37
CA PRO A 351 -11.82 -0.18 21.39
C PRO A 351 -12.56 -0.95 20.30
N ASN A 352 -11.81 -1.49 19.33
CA ASN A 352 -12.36 -2.29 18.22
C ASN A 352 -11.48 -3.51 17.96
N LYS A 353 -11.97 -4.42 17.10
CA LYS A 353 -11.20 -5.60 16.71
C LYS A 353 -9.91 -5.18 15.98
N PRO A 354 -8.73 -5.70 16.36
CA PRO A 354 -7.49 -5.33 15.70
C PRO A 354 -7.34 -6.03 14.35
N VAL A 355 -6.72 -5.33 13.40
CA VAL A 355 -6.19 -5.87 12.15
C VAL A 355 -4.69 -5.64 12.16
N PHE A 356 -3.92 -6.72 12.07
CA PHE A 356 -2.45 -6.67 12.10
C PHE A 356 -1.90 -6.61 10.70
N LEU A 357 -1.01 -5.64 10.49
CA LEU A 357 -0.28 -5.44 9.25
C LEU A 357 1.21 -5.60 9.51
N PHE A 358 1.89 -6.26 8.57
CA PHE A 358 3.34 -6.33 8.52
C PHE A 358 3.77 -6.29 7.06
N LYS A 359 4.73 -5.43 6.71
CA LYS A 359 5.18 -5.21 5.33
C LYS A 359 4.03 -4.93 4.36
N THR A 360 3.11 -4.06 4.75
CA THR A 360 1.90 -3.65 4.00
C THR A 360 0.87 -4.76 3.74
N LYS A 361 1.05 -5.95 4.32
CA LYS A 361 0.13 -7.07 4.19
C LYS A 361 -0.58 -7.37 5.50
N LYS A 362 -1.85 -7.75 5.40
CA LYS A 362 -2.60 -8.29 6.53
C LYS A 362 -2.00 -9.63 6.95
N LEU A 363 -1.82 -9.83 8.25
CA LEU A 363 -1.48 -11.14 8.78
C LEU A 363 -2.72 -12.04 8.78
N GLU A 364 -2.64 -13.14 8.04
CA GLU A 364 -3.70 -14.15 7.93
C GLU A 364 -3.30 -15.49 8.55
N VAL A 365 -2.31 -15.45 9.44
CA VAL A 365 -1.70 -16.63 10.05
C VAL A 365 -1.57 -16.48 11.56
N GLY A 366 -1.38 -17.62 12.23
CA GLY A 366 -1.12 -17.68 13.66
C GLY A 366 -2.30 -17.19 14.51
N PRO A 367 -2.05 -16.85 15.79
CA PRO A 367 -3.10 -16.48 16.73
C PRO A 367 -3.81 -15.17 16.38
N PHE A 368 -3.18 -14.32 15.54
CA PHE A 368 -3.68 -13.01 15.14
C PHE A 368 -4.98 -13.05 14.35
N THR A 369 -5.30 -14.18 13.71
CA THR A 369 -6.56 -14.38 12.99
C THR A 369 -7.76 -14.54 13.92
N GLN A 370 -7.51 -14.96 15.17
CA GLN A 370 -8.52 -15.32 16.16
C GLN A 370 -8.61 -14.32 17.32
N VAL A 371 -7.90 -13.20 17.26
CA VAL A 371 -7.97 -12.17 18.31
C VAL A 371 -9.34 -11.49 18.27
N GLU A 372 -10.18 -11.82 19.26
CA GLU A 372 -11.50 -11.20 19.46
C GLU A 372 -11.47 -10.01 20.43
N THR A 373 -10.38 -9.87 21.19
CA THR A 373 -10.19 -8.77 22.14
C THR A 373 -10.28 -7.44 21.40
N LYS A 374 -11.02 -6.49 21.98
CA LYS A 374 -11.13 -5.10 21.49
C LYS A 374 -10.24 -4.19 22.35
N PRO A 375 -8.93 -4.07 22.03
CA PRO A 375 -8.01 -3.28 22.83
C PRO A 375 -8.29 -1.78 22.70
N GLN A 376 -8.15 -1.06 23.81
CA GLN A 376 -7.99 0.39 23.80
C GLN A 376 -6.52 0.76 23.59
N SER A 377 -5.60 -0.01 24.20
CA SER A 377 -4.15 0.10 24.02
C SER A 377 -3.52 -1.23 23.64
N ILE A 378 -2.47 -1.16 22.85
CA ILE A 378 -1.64 -2.30 22.47
C ILE A 378 -0.18 -1.96 22.76
N GLU A 379 0.51 -2.84 23.46
CA GLU A 379 1.94 -2.75 23.69
C GLU A 379 2.66 -3.74 22.79
N VAL A 380 3.71 -3.28 22.12
CA VAL A 380 4.51 -4.09 21.20
C VAL A 380 5.97 -3.97 21.59
N TYR A 381 6.62 -5.10 21.86
CA TYR A 381 7.99 -5.16 22.36
C TYR A 381 8.92 -5.74 21.30
N TYR A 382 10.06 -5.07 21.07
CA TYR A 382 11.09 -5.49 20.11
C TYR A 382 12.43 -5.61 20.81
N LEU A 383 13.11 -6.74 20.64
CA LEU A 383 14.43 -6.94 21.22
C LEU A 383 15.44 -6.02 20.54
N LYS A 384 16.50 -5.66 21.27
CA LYS A 384 17.57 -4.80 20.79
C LYS A 384 18.92 -5.32 21.28
N ALA A 385 19.84 -5.52 20.35
CA ALA A 385 21.20 -5.97 20.63
C ALA A 385 22.19 -5.34 19.63
N GLY A 386 23.42 -5.07 20.07
CA GLY A 386 24.46 -4.50 19.19
C GLY A 386 24.09 -3.16 18.54
N GLY A 387 23.24 -2.36 19.20
CA GLY A 387 22.75 -1.08 18.68
C GLY A 387 21.64 -1.18 17.63
N LYS A 388 21.17 -2.40 17.29
CA LYS A 388 20.10 -2.63 16.33
C LYS A 388 18.88 -3.23 17.02
N GLU A 389 17.71 -2.75 16.61
CA GLU A 389 16.43 -3.31 17.03
C GLU A 389 16.01 -4.43 16.08
N ASP A 390 15.30 -5.43 16.61
CA ASP A 390 14.73 -6.50 15.83
C ASP A 390 13.64 -5.99 14.88
N SER A 391 13.56 -6.59 13.70
CA SER A 391 12.53 -6.30 12.70
C SER A 391 11.16 -6.89 13.06
N GLN A 392 11.11 -7.85 13.98
CA GLN A 392 9.87 -8.46 14.44
C GLN A 392 9.73 -8.30 15.95
N PRO A 393 8.51 -8.05 16.46
CA PRO A 393 8.29 -8.03 17.88
C PRO A 393 8.48 -9.42 18.48
N PHE A 394 8.76 -9.50 19.78
CA PHE A 394 8.82 -10.76 20.52
C PHE A 394 7.60 -10.96 21.45
N LEU A 395 6.93 -9.86 21.82
CA LEU A 395 5.77 -9.84 22.70
C LEU A 395 4.79 -8.75 22.26
N ILE A 396 3.49 -9.08 22.24
CA ILE A 396 2.39 -8.14 22.00
C ILE A 396 1.36 -8.29 23.13
N VAL A 397 1.00 -7.19 23.80
CA VAL A 397 0.04 -7.17 24.91
C VAL A 397 -1.17 -6.32 24.53
N PHE A 398 -2.36 -6.88 24.70
CA PHE A 398 -3.65 -6.27 24.40
C PHE A 398 -4.30 -5.80 25.68
N GLU A 399 -4.57 -4.51 25.79
CA GLU A 399 -5.19 -3.92 26.97
C GLU A 399 -6.60 -3.42 26.63
N PRO A 400 -7.66 -4.08 27.14
CA PRO A 400 -9.02 -3.58 27.03
C PRO A 400 -9.22 -2.35 27.92
N ASN A 401 -10.26 -1.56 27.62
CA ASN A 401 -10.51 -0.24 28.19
C ASN A 401 -10.35 -0.20 29.72
N GLY A 402 -9.54 0.75 30.23
CA GLY A 402 -8.89 0.77 31.54
C GLY A 402 -9.77 0.89 32.79
N ARG A 403 -10.85 0.11 32.91
CA ARG A 403 -11.70 0.04 34.10
C ARG A 403 -11.54 -1.25 34.92
N ALA A 404 -10.80 -2.25 34.44
CA ALA A 404 -10.42 -3.41 35.25
C ALA A 404 -9.08 -3.99 34.78
N PRO A 405 -8.19 -4.45 35.68
CA PRO A 405 -6.95 -5.10 35.28
C PRO A 405 -7.12 -6.43 34.54
N ASN A 406 -8.33 -6.96 34.36
CA ASN A 406 -8.48 -8.41 34.38
C ASN A 406 -8.52 -9.11 33.02
N THR A 407 -8.47 -8.45 31.86
CA THR A 407 -8.58 -9.19 30.57
C THR A 407 -7.48 -8.88 29.58
N LYS A 408 -6.27 -8.55 30.05
CA LYS A 408 -5.13 -8.40 29.15
C LYS A 408 -4.79 -9.77 28.55
N LYS A 409 -4.71 -9.82 27.22
CA LYS A 409 -4.16 -10.98 26.49
C LYS A 409 -2.78 -10.63 26.00
N ALA A 410 -1.87 -11.58 26.06
CA ALA A 410 -0.52 -11.39 25.54
C ALA A 410 -0.15 -12.54 24.62
N TYR A 411 0.61 -12.25 23.57
CA TYR A 411 1.09 -13.23 22.62
C TYR A 411 2.58 -13.04 22.43
N HIS A 412 3.31 -14.15 22.41
CA HIS A 412 4.75 -14.15 22.23
C HIS A 412 5.17 -15.05 21.07
N PHE A 413 6.31 -14.73 20.50
CA PHE A 413 6.97 -15.53 19.49
C PHE A 413 7.48 -16.89 20.02
N LYS A 414 7.86 -17.79 19.12
CA LYS A 414 8.44 -19.11 19.41
C LYS A 414 9.93 -19.20 19.06
N ASP A 415 10.66 -18.09 19.18
CA ASP A 415 12.04 -17.94 18.70
C ASP A 415 12.24 -18.25 17.19
N THR A 416 11.15 -18.27 16.42
CA THR A 416 11.20 -18.36 14.95
C THR A 416 10.83 -17.01 14.34
N TYR A 417 11.28 -16.74 13.11
CA TYR A 417 10.91 -15.53 12.36
C TYR A 417 9.53 -15.65 11.68
N LYS A 418 8.60 -16.43 12.26
CA LYS A 418 7.29 -16.74 11.68
C LYS A 418 6.16 -16.38 12.62
N PHE A 419 5.22 -15.56 12.16
CA PHE A 419 4.01 -15.21 12.92
C PHE A 419 3.06 -16.40 13.13
N GLU A 420 3.16 -17.44 12.30
CA GLU A 420 2.39 -18.69 12.41
C GLU A 420 2.59 -19.41 13.75
N ASP A 421 3.81 -19.37 14.28
CA ASP A 421 4.21 -20.15 15.46
C ASP A 421 3.92 -19.45 16.79
N TRP A 422 3.40 -18.22 16.76
CA TRP A 422 3.14 -17.42 17.96
C TRP A 422 2.11 -18.07 18.85
N LYS A 423 2.27 -17.87 20.17
CA LYS A 423 1.39 -18.46 21.19
C LYS A 423 0.84 -17.41 22.13
N GLU A 424 -0.37 -17.64 22.59
CA GLU A 424 -0.91 -16.90 23.72
C GLU A 424 -0.10 -17.24 24.97
N PHE A 425 0.28 -16.22 25.74
CA PHE A 425 0.98 -16.38 27.00
C PHE A 425 0.06 -17.08 28.01
N LYS A 426 0.50 -18.24 28.48
CA LYS A 426 -0.18 -19.05 29.50
C LYS A 426 0.84 -19.41 30.56
N PHE A 427 0.39 -19.45 31.81
CA PHE A 427 1.25 -19.81 32.93
C PHE A 427 0.51 -20.76 33.86
N ASP A 428 1.10 -21.93 34.09
CA ASP A 428 0.58 -22.91 35.03
C ASP A 428 1.11 -22.58 36.43
N PHE A 429 0.23 -22.00 37.25
CA PHE A 429 0.51 -21.83 38.66
C PHE A 429 0.40 -23.21 39.33
N GLN A 430 1.53 -23.83 39.64
CA GLN A 430 1.51 -25.03 40.49
C GLN A 430 0.83 -24.66 41.82
N LYS A 431 -0.29 -25.33 42.13
CA LYS A 431 -0.93 -25.19 43.44
C LYS A 431 -0.01 -25.80 44.48
N ASP A 432 0.61 -24.95 45.29
CA ASP A 432 1.30 -25.38 46.48
C ASP A 432 0.25 -25.85 47.50
N GLU A 433 0.03 -27.16 47.61
CA GLU A 433 -0.90 -27.76 48.59
C GLU A 433 -0.44 -27.58 50.06
N SER A 434 0.69 -26.89 50.29
CA SER A 434 1.40 -26.87 51.56
C SER A 434 1.15 -25.64 52.45
N VAL A 435 0.39 -24.62 51.99
CA VAL A 435 0.15 -23.41 52.80
C VAL A 435 -1.34 -23.24 53.13
N LYS A 436 -1.75 -23.82 54.25
CA LYS A 436 -2.96 -23.39 54.97
C LYS A 436 -2.59 -22.14 55.79
N THR A 437 -2.79 -20.96 55.21
CA THR A 437 -2.89 -19.73 56.02
C THR A 437 -4.02 -18.87 55.48
N GLU A 438 -4.80 -18.36 56.44
CA GLU A 438 -5.94 -17.43 56.47
C GLU A 438 -6.46 -16.74 55.18
N PRO A 439 -7.78 -16.41 55.14
CA PRO A 439 -8.46 -16.00 53.92
C PRO A 439 -8.15 -14.54 53.57
N GLU A 440 -7.01 -14.29 52.94
CA GLU A 440 -6.91 -13.12 52.05
C GLU A 440 -7.76 -13.38 50.80
N PRO A 441 -8.47 -12.36 50.27
CA PRO A 441 -9.21 -12.52 49.03
C PRO A 441 -8.23 -12.85 47.91
N GLU A 442 -8.22 -14.10 47.45
CA GLU A 442 -7.36 -14.54 46.35
C GLU A 442 -7.53 -13.60 45.15
N PRO A 443 -6.46 -13.01 44.61
CA PRO A 443 -6.58 -12.19 43.42
C PRO A 443 -7.06 -13.08 42.27
N GLU A 444 -8.00 -12.55 41.48
CA GLU A 444 -8.55 -13.22 40.30
C GLU A 444 -7.42 -13.78 39.42
N PRO A 445 -7.56 -15.01 38.88
CA PRO A 445 -6.49 -15.73 38.17
C PRO A 445 -5.88 -14.95 37.00
N GLU A 446 -6.66 -14.05 36.39
CA GLU A 446 -6.20 -13.19 35.30
C GLU A 446 -5.23 -12.10 35.78
N LYS A 447 -5.40 -11.55 36.99
CA LYS A 447 -4.44 -10.60 37.59
C LYS A 447 -3.09 -11.26 37.84
N LYS A 448 -3.11 -12.48 38.40
CA LYS A 448 -1.90 -13.27 38.64
C LYS A 448 -1.13 -13.54 37.35
N LEU A 449 -1.84 -13.86 36.25
CA LEU A 449 -1.23 -14.06 34.93
C LEU A 449 -0.53 -12.81 34.40
N ILE A 450 -1.14 -11.63 34.58
CA ILE A 450 -0.59 -10.35 34.13
C ILE A 450 0.63 -9.94 34.96
N GLU A 451 0.56 -10.06 36.29
CA GLU A 451 1.71 -9.84 37.17
C GLU A 451 2.88 -10.74 36.75
N LYS A 452 2.58 -12.01 36.45
CA LYS A 452 3.60 -12.97 36.00
C LYS A 452 4.20 -12.59 34.65
N LEU A 453 3.39 -12.16 33.69
CA LEU A 453 3.89 -11.67 32.41
C LEU A 453 4.90 -10.54 32.60
N TYR A 454 4.57 -9.52 33.41
CA TYR A 454 5.47 -8.40 33.66
C TYR A 454 6.71 -8.79 34.48
N GLU A 455 6.62 -9.77 35.38
CA GLU A 455 7.79 -10.36 36.04
C GLU A 455 8.74 -11.01 35.02
N LYS A 456 8.20 -11.79 34.08
CA LYS A 456 9.00 -12.40 33.00
C LYS A 456 9.64 -11.34 32.10
N VAL A 457 8.91 -10.28 31.74
CA VAL A 457 9.47 -9.12 31.01
C VAL A 457 10.60 -8.45 31.82
N GLY A 458 10.44 -8.30 33.13
CA GLY A 458 11.48 -7.78 34.03
C GLY A 458 12.73 -8.66 34.09
N LYS A 459 12.58 -9.99 34.00
CA LYS A 459 13.73 -10.92 33.88
C LYS A 459 14.47 -10.73 32.55
N ILE A 460 13.74 -10.51 31.46
CA ILE A 460 14.36 -10.20 30.15
C ILE A 460 15.11 -8.87 30.24
N GLU A 461 14.53 -7.85 30.90
CA GLU A 461 15.18 -6.56 31.11
C GLU A 461 16.49 -6.71 31.89
N THR A 462 16.47 -7.43 33.01
CA THR A 462 17.63 -7.57 33.90
C THR A 462 18.73 -8.45 33.29
N ASN A 463 18.35 -9.59 32.73
CA ASN A 463 19.31 -10.62 32.32
C ASN A 463 19.72 -10.49 30.84
N GLY A 464 18.84 -9.96 29.98
CA GLY A 464 19.11 -9.79 28.56
C GLY A 464 20.03 -8.62 28.23
N SER A 465 20.18 -7.68 29.17
CA SER A 465 20.93 -6.42 28.99
C SER A 465 22.40 -6.60 28.56
N CYS A 466 23.02 -7.72 28.94
CA CYS A 466 24.42 -8.02 28.63
C CYS A 466 24.61 -8.90 27.39
N ILE A 467 23.54 -9.26 26.67
CA ILE A 467 23.61 -10.16 25.51
C ILE A 467 23.85 -9.33 24.23
N PRO A 468 25.02 -9.41 23.58
CA PRO A 468 25.34 -8.59 22.42
C PRO A 468 24.73 -9.13 21.11
N GLU A 469 24.39 -10.42 21.08
CA GLU A 469 23.89 -11.11 19.89
C GLU A 469 22.36 -11.23 19.91
N LEU A 470 21.70 -10.73 18.86
CA LEU A 470 20.24 -10.72 18.78
C LEU A 470 19.64 -12.12 18.76
N SER A 471 20.25 -13.07 18.06
CA SER A 471 19.77 -14.47 18.00
C SER A 471 19.80 -15.13 19.38
N LEU A 472 20.88 -14.94 20.14
CA LEU A 472 20.97 -15.44 21.51
C LEU A 472 19.95 -14.75 22.43
N LEU A 473 19.75 -13.44 22.27
CA LEU A 473 18.76 -12.69 23.03
C LEU A 473 17.32 -13.13 22.72
N ARG A 474 17.02 -13.46 21.46
CA ARG A 474 15.72 -14.02 21.05
C ARG A 474 15.47 -15.38 21.71
N TRP A 475 16.41 -16.30 21.62
CA TRP A 475 16.33 -17.58 22.30
C TRP A 475 16.11 -17.39 23.81
N TYR A 476 16.93 -16.55 24.44
CA TYR A 476 16.86 -16.30 25.87
C TYR A 476 15.52 -15.66 26.31
N ALA A 477 15.00 -14.70 25.54
CA ALA A 477 13.70 -14.09 25.80
C ALA A 477 12.56 -15.10 25.65
N HIS A 478 12.62 -15.97 24.65
CA HIS A 478 11.64 -17.06 24.48
C HIS A 478 11.66 -18.01 25.68
N GLU A 479 12.83 -18.49 26.09
CA GLU A 479 12.97 -19.40 27.24
C GLU A 479 12.39 -18.77 28.51
N ILE A 480 12.67 -17.50 28.79
CA ILE A 480 12.08 -16.82 29.96
C ILE A 480 10.54 -16.82 29.88
N LEU A 481 9.96 -16.56 28.72
CA LEU A 481 8.50 -16.47 28.55
C LEU A 481 7.80 -17.83 28.71
N ILE A 482 8.46 -18.95 28.38
CA ILE A 482 7.87 -20.30 28.48
C ILE A 482 8.26 -21.08 29.74
N ASP A 483 9.29 -20.64 30.46
CA ASP A 483 9.86 -21.37 31.60
C ASP A 483 8.82 -21.55 32.73
N PRO A 484 8.45 -22.79 33.09
CA PRO A 484 7.54 -23.04 34.20
C PRO A 484 8.18 -22.66 35.53
N GLU A 485 7.39 -22.11 36.47
CA GLU A 485 7.93 -21.80 37.79
C GLU A 485 8.27 -23.08 38.54
N ILE A 486 9.56 -23.35 38.75
CA ILE A 486 9.98 -24.32 39.75
C ILE A 486 9.76 -23.62 41.10
N SER A 487 8.87 -24.15 41.94
CA SER A 487 8.71 -23.64 43.30
C SER A 487 10.08 -23.57 43.97
N LYS A 488 10.36 -22.48 44.69
CA LYS A 488 11.58 -22.42 45.50
C LYS A 488 11.57 -23.67 46.38
N PRO A 489 12.61 -24.53 46.33
CA PRO A 489 12.64 -25.68 47.21
C PRO A 489 12.39 -25.19 48.63
N PRO A 490 11.52 -25.86 49.42
CA PRO A 490 11.20 -25.42 50.77
C PRO A 490 12.52 -25.16 51.48
N ALA A 491 12.63 -23.99 52.12
CA ALA A 491 13.84 -23.61 52.83
C ALA A 491 14.24 -24.81 53.71
N PRO A 492 15.47 -25.34 53.59
CA PRO A 492 15.88 -26.48 54.38
C PRO A 492 15.57 -26.14 55.85
N PRO A 493 14.93 -27.06 56.60
CA PRO A 493 14.51 -26.77 57.96
C PRO A 493 15.70 -26.18 58.72
N THR A 494 15.48 -25.02 59.33
CA THR A 494 16.47 -24.34 60.14
C THR A 494 16.93 -25.32 61.20
N LYS A 495 18.06 -26.00 60.96
CA LYS A 495 18.73 -26.74 62.00
C LYS A 495 19.16 -25.69 63.01
N GLU A 496 18.70 -25.83 64.26
CA GLU A 496 19.31 -25.13 65.38
C GLU A 496 20.83 -25.29 65.26
N PRO A 497 21.62 -24.22 65.50
CA PRO A 497 23.06 -24.30 65.34
C PRO A 497 23.62 -25.32 66.32
N GLU A 498 23.95 -26.52 65.83
CA GLU A 498 24.82 -27.43 66.55
C GLU A 498 26.19 -26.75 66.68
N ARG A 499 26.56 -26.47 67.94
CA ARG A 499 27.89 -25.98 68.31
C ARG A 499 28.96 -26.82 67.57
N PRO A 500 29.93 -26.19 66.88
CA PRO A 500 31.00 -26.93 66.21
C PRO A 500 31.70 -27.86 67.20
N LYS A 501 31.90 -29.13 66.82
CA LYS A 501 32.76 -30.03 67.58
C LYS A 501 34.19 -29.49 67.55
N GLU A 502 34.84 -29.43 68.70
CA GLU A 502 36.26 -29.04 68.82
C GLU A 502 37.13 -29.84 67.85
N GLU A 503 37.76 -29.15 66.90
CA GLU A 503 38.78 -29.73 66.04
C GLU A 503 40.06 -29.99 66.85
N LYS A 504 40.43 -31.25 67.02
CA LYS A 504 41.80 -31.61 67.37
C LYS A 504 42.71 -31.32 66.15
N PRO A 505 43.95 -30.82 66.37
CA PRO A 505 44.89 -30.58 65.28
C PRO A 505 45.12 -31.86 64.47
N LYS A 506 45.14 -31.74 63.14
CA LYS A 506 45.51 -32.84 62.24
C LYS A 506 46.97 -33.24 62.47
N ASP A 507 47.21 -34.55 62.59
CA ASP A 507 48.55 -35.12 62.58
C ASP A 507 49.31 -34.68 61.33
N GLN A 508 50.60 -34.35 61.49
CA GLN A 508 51.47 -33.89 60.41
C GLN A 508 51.57 -34.94 59.28
N PRO A 509 51.55 -34.52 58.00
CA PRO A 509 51.71 -35.45 56.88
C PRO A 509 53.12 -36.03 56.85
N LYS A 510 53.21 -37.36 56.68
CA LYS A 510 54.48 -38.08 56.46
C LYS A 510 55.23 -37.49 55.25
N PRO A 511 56.57 -37.33 55.33
CA PRO A 511 57.34 -36.73 54.25
C PRO A 511 57.32 -37.60 52.98
N LEU A 512 57.28 -36.91 51.82
CA LEU A 512 57.34 -37.50 50.48
C LEU A 512 58.64 -38.31 50.29
N SER A 513 58.55 -39.45 49.61
CA SER A 513 59.72 -40.29 49.34
C SER A 513 60.72 -39.60 48.38
N ILE A 514 61.99 -39.57 48.78
CA ILE A 514 63.13 -38.97 48.07
C ILE A 514 63.24 -39.41 46.57
N PRO A 515 62.88 -40.64 46.15
CA PRO A 515 63.00 -41.03 44.73
C PRO A 515 62.10 -40.23 43.77
N LEU A 516 60.94 -39.75 44.24
CA LEU A 516 59.97 -39.00 43.43
C LEU A 516 60.45 -37.56 43.12
N ILE A 517 61.23 -36.97 44.02
CA ILE A 517 61.81 -35.63 43.85
C ILE A 517 63.00 -35.67 42.88
N VAL A 518 63.79 -36.75 42.93
CA VAL A 518 64.93 -36.94 42.01
C VAL A 518 64.46 -37.32 40.60
N GLY A 519 63.42 -38.14 40.45
CA GLY A 519 62.87 -38.51 39.14
C GLY A 519 62.25 -37.33 38.37
N GLY A 520 61.54 -36.44 39.06
CA GLY A 520 60.89 -35.27 38.44
C GLY A 520 61.86 -34.17 37.99
N SER A 521 62.96 -33.98 38.72
CA SER A 521 63.94 -32.93 38.43
C SER A 521 64.84 -33.28 37.23
N VAL A 522 65.23 -34.55 37.06
CA VAL A 522 66.05 -34.97 35.91
C VAL A 522 65.24 -35.01 34.61
N GLY A 523 63.98 -35.45 34.65
CA GLY A 523 63.11 -35.47 33.47
C GLY A 523 62.76 -34.09 32.93
N GLY A 524 62.54 -33.11 33.81
CA GLY A 524 62.26 -31.72 33.42
C GLY A 524 63.46 -31.04 32.76
N VAL A 525 64.67 -31.28 33.24
CA VAL A 525 65.90 -30.67 32.67
C VAL A 525 66.20 -31.23 31.28
N VAL A 526 66.04 -32.54 31.07
CA VAL A 526 66.27 -33.15 29.75
C VAL A 526 65.29 -32.59 28.70
N PHE A 527 64.02 -32.43 29.05
CA PHE A 527 63.00 -31.92 28.14
C PHE A 527 63.23 -30.45 27.73
N VAL A 528 63.65 -29.60 28.67
CA VAL A 528 63.92 -28.18 28.39
C VAL A 528 65.18 -28.02 27.53
N VAL A 529 66.24 -28.79 27.82
CA VAL A 529 67.49 -28.71 27.05
C VAL A 529 67.30 -29.24 25.63
N SER A 530 66.59 -30.36 25.44
CA SER A 530 66.33 -30.90 24.09
C SER A 530 65.46 -29.97 23.25
N SER A 531 64.48 -29.31 23.87
CA SER A 531 63.60 -28.35 23.18
C SER A 531 64.36 -27.08 22.76
N ALA A 532 65.27 -26.57 23.60
CA ALA A 532 66.07 -25.39 23.29
C ALA A 532 67.08 -25.66 22.15
N VAL A 533 67.72 -26.83 22.13
CA VAL A 533 68.64 -27.23 21.05
C VAL A 533 67.88 -27.42 19.73
N GLY A 534 66.71 -28.06 19.76
CA GLY A 534 65.86 -28.21 18.57
C GLY A 534 65.42 -26.86 17.99
N TYR A 535 65.03 -25.92 18.86
CA TYR A 535 64.66 -24.57 18.44
C TYR A 535 65.84 -23.78 17.88
N GLY A 536 67.04 -23.92 18.47
CA GLY A 536 68.27 -23.31 17.96
C GLY A 536 68.68 -23.80 16.58
N ILE A 537 68.57 -25.12 16.32
CA ILE A 537 68.85 -25.71 15.00
C ILE A 537 67.82 -25.25 13.96
N TYR A 538 66.54 -25.19 14.34
CA TYR A 538 65.48 -24.69 13.46
C TYR A 538 65.71 -23.22 13.08
N TRP A 539 66.02 -22.37 14.07
CA TRP A 539 66.27 -20.94 13.85
C TRP A 539 67.52 -20.69 13.01
N TYR A 540 68.60 -21.45 13.22
CA TYR A 540 69.81 -21.38 12.40
C TYR A 540 69.54 -21.75 10.93
N ASN A 541 68.76 -22.81 10.67
CA ASN A 541 68.46 -23.25 9.30
C ASN A 541 67.42 -22.39 8.57
N THR A 542 66.51 -21.71 9.29
CA THR A 542 65.46 -20.90 8.66
C THR A 542 65.80 -19.41 8.59
N THR A 543 66.60 -18.85 9.50
CA THR A 543 66.84 -17.39 9.55
C THR A 543 68.22 -16.99 9.05
N ILE A 544 69.29 -17.72 9.40
CA ILE A 544 70.66 -17.31 9.02
C ILE A 544 70.97 -17.68 7.56
N LYS A 545 70.52 -18.85 7.09
CA LYS A 545 70.70 -19.28 5.67
C LYS A 545 69.91 -18.47 4.63
N LEU A 546 68.96 -17.64 5.04
CA LEU A 546 68.24 -16.73 4.15
C LEU A 546 68.86 -15.32 4.11
N LEU A 547 69.81 -15.02 5.00
CA LEU A 547 70.48 -13.71 5.13
C LEU A 547 71.96 -13.71 4.73
N THR A 548 72.49 -14.87 4.32
CA THR A 548 73.80 -15.07 3.63
C THR A 548 73.57 -15.90 2.40
#